data_AF-A0A2H9SSU4-F1
#
_entry.id   AF-A0A2H9SSU4-F1
#
_cell.length_a   1.000
_cell.length_b   1.000
_cell.length_c   1.000
_cell.angle_alpha   90.00
_cell.angle_beta   90.00
_cell.angle_gamma   90.00
#
_symmetry.space_group_name_H-M   'P 1'
#
loop_
_entity.id
_entity.type
_entity.pdbx_description
1 polymer ?
#
loop_
_entity_poly.entity_id
_entity_poly.type
_entity_poly.pdbx_seq_one_letter_code
_entity_poly.pdbx_strand_id
1 'polypeptide(L)'
;MALKETIKHMKNLLTNIVEDLEKADGGNKAASQRVRTGTVKLEKVAKQYRKESIQSEKTTKGRTKKAAPKAAKAKAHKAPAHKAPASKSAKPKAQAASKTAAKSRKTATKPRPMSFKRPTAKLPTRRAGAR
;
A
#
# COMPACT_ATOMS: atom_id res chain seq x y z
N MET A 1 1.71 0.62 10.18
CA MET A 1 3.17 0.84 10.28
C MET A 1 3.50 1.08 11.75
N ALA A 2 4.75 1.00 12.18
CA ALA A 2 5.07 1.54 13.51
C ALA A 2 4.90 3.07 13.46
N LEU A 3 4.33 3.69 14.50
CA LEU A 3 4.08 5.15 14.55
C LEU A 3 5.34 5.97 14.13
N LYS A 4 6.52 5.50 14.51
CA LYS A 4 7.81 6.12 14.14
C LYS A 4 8.07 6.11 12.63
N GLU A 5 7.66 5.06 11.92
CA GLU A 5 7.80 4.95 10.46
C GLU A 5 6.80 5.86 9.74
N THR A 6 5.56 5.94 10.23
CA THR A 6 4.53 6.87 9.71
C THR A 6 4.96 8.32 9.87
N ILE A 7 5.57 8.69 11.00
CA ILE A 7 6.16 10.03 11.18
C ILE A 7 7.24 10.30 10.14
N LYS A 8 8.19 9.36 9.96
CA LYS A 8 9.26 9.52 8.96
C LYS A 8 8.69 9.66 7.55
N HIS A 9 7.71 8.83 7.20
CA HIS A 9 7.05 8.89 5.91
C HIS A 9 6.33 10.23 5.68
N MET A 10 5.63 10.73 6.69
CA MET A 10 4.95 12.02 6.64
C MET A 10 5.94 13.19 6.48
N LYS A 11 7.08 13.15 7.19
CA LYS A 11 8.16 14.14 7.03
C LYS A 11 8.74 14.13 5.61
N ASN A 12 9.08 12.95 5.09
CA ASN A 12 9.62 12.83 3.73
C ASN A 12 8.63 13.33 2.67
N LEU A 13 7.34 13.05 2.84
CA LEU A 13 6.31 13.57 1.95
C LEU A 13 6.22 15.09 2.00
N LEU A 14 6.31 15.69 3.19
CA LEU A 14 6.31 17.14 3.33
C LEU A 14 7.52 17.79 2.64
N THR A 15 8.72 17.23 2.84
CA THR A 15 9.93 17.74 2.16
C THR A 15 9.78 17.69 0.64
N ASN A 16 9.34 16.56 0.09
CA ASN A 16 9.13 16.43 -1.36
C ASN A 16 8.07 17.41 -1.90
N ILE A 17 7.00 17.67 -1.14
CA ILE A 17 5.97 18.63 -1.53
C ILE A 17 6.54 20.05 -1.55
N VAL A 18 7.37 20.42 -0.57
CA VAL A 18 8.03 21.73 -0.53
C VAL A 18 8.96 21.92 -1.74
N GLU A 19 9.79 20.92 -2.05
CA GLU A 19 10.65 20.97 -3.24
C GLU A 19 9.85 21.05 -4.55
N ASP A 20 8.72 20.36 -4.65
CA ASP A 20 7.86 20.44 -5.83
C ASP A 20 7.09 21.77 -5.88
N LEU A 21 6.81 22.43 -4.76
CA LEU A 21 6.23 23.78 -4.72
C LEU A 21 7.19 24.82 -5.27
N GLU A 22 8.47 24.79 -4.87
CA GLU A 22 9.50 25.69 -5.42
C GLU A 22 9.63 25.55 -6.94
N LYS A 23 9.55 24.31 -7.45
CA LYS A 23 9.57 24.03 -8.90
C LYS A 23 8.27 24.48 -9.58
N ALA A 24 7.13 24.35 -8.89
CA ALA A 24 5.83 24.76 -9.42
C ALA A 24 5.72 26.29 -9.57
N ASP A 25 6.30 27.05 -8.63
CA ASP A 25 6.36 28.52 -8.69
C ASP A 25 7.18 28.99 -9.90
N GLY A 26 8.22 28.24 -10.28
CA GLY A 26 8.97 28.43 -11.54
C GLY A 26 8.21 28.05 -12.82
N GLY A 27 6.91 27.76 -12.75
CA GLY A 27 6.06 27.45 -13.91
C GLY A 27 6.10 25.97 -14.36
N ASN A 28 6.69 25.07 -13.56
CA ASN A 28 6.75 23.65 -13.90
C ASN A 28 5.41 22.95 -13.63
N LYS A 29 4.61 22.76 -14.68
CA LYS A 29 3.29 22.08 -14.62
C LYS A 29 3.36 20.65 -14.05
N ALA A 30 4.44 19.92 -14.30
CA ALA A 30 4.59 18.57 -13.79
C ALA A 30 4.80 18.57 -12.27
N ALA A 31 5.58 19.53 -11.76
CA ALA A 31 5.76 19.72 -10.33
C ALA A 31 4.43 20.09 -9.65
N SER A 32 3.65 21.01 -10.24
CA SER A 32 2.30 21.34 -9.72
C SER A 32 1.39 20.11 -9.64
N GLN A 33 1.47 19.22 -10.64
CA GLN A 33 0.70 17.98 -10.62
C GLN A 33 1.21 17.01 -9.54
N ARG A 34 2.52 16.92 -9.33
CA ARG A 34 3.09 16.13 -8.23
C ARG A 34 2.63 16.65 -6.88
N VAL A 35 2.63 17.97 -6.64
CA VAL A 35 2.08 18.61 -5.43
C VAL A 35 0.64 18.16 -5.20
N ARG A 36 -0.23 18.24 -6.21
CA ARG A 36 -1.63 17.78 -6.12
C ARG A 36 -1.76 16.31 -5.71
N THR A 37 -0.93 15.43 -6.28
CA THR A 37 -0.95 14.01 -5.88
C THR A 37 -0.33 13.78 -4.50
N GLY A 38 0.67 14.58 -4.15
CA GLY A 38 1.38 14.55 -2.88
C GLY A 38 0.47 14.91 -1.72
N THR A 39 -0.37 15.93 -1.86
CA THR A 39 -1.35 16.32 -0.84
C THR A 39 -2.40 15.24 -0.59
N VAL A 40 -2.88 14.56 -1.64
CA VAL A 40 -3.79 13.42 -1.51
C VAL A 40 -3.13 12.24 -0.79
N LYS A 41 -1.83 11.98 -1.03
CA LYS A 41 -1.07 10.95 -0.30
C LYS A 41 -0.87 11.35 1.15
N LEU A 42 -0.51 12.61 1.41
CA LEU A 42 -0.34 13.16 2.74
C LEU A 42 -1.61 13.06 3.58
N GLU A 43 -2.78 13.31 2.99
CA GLU A 43 -4.08 13.14 3.68
C GLU A 43 -4.28 11.70 4.16
N LYS A 44 -3.98 10.70 3.32
CA LYS A 44 -4.12 9.27 3.68
C LYS A 44 -3.19 8.90 4.82
N VAL A 45 -1.93 9.34 4.74
CA VAL A 45 -0.92 9.10 5.79
C VAL A 45 -1.28 9.82 7.08
N ALA A 46 -1.78 11.05 7.01
CA ALA A 46 -2.23 11.81 8.18
C ALA A 46 -3.41 11.13 8.89
N LYS A 47 -4.38 10.60 8.13
CA LYS A 47 -5.48 9.80 8.69
C LYS A 47 -4.97 8.52 9.36
N GLN A 48 -3.96 7.87 8.79
CA GLN A 48 -3.32 6.70 9.42
C GLN A 48 -2.58 7.08 10.70
N TYR A 49 -1.79 8.15 10.66
CA TYR A 49 -1.08 8.69 11.83
C TYR A 49 -2.04 8.98 12.97
N ARG A 50 -3.19 9.62 12.71
CA ARG A 50 -4.21 9.88 13.74
C ARG A 50 -4.75 8.60 14.39
N LYS A 51 -4.89 7.51 13.63
CA LYS A 51 -5.34 6.22 14.18
C LYS A 51 -4.24 5.57 15.02
N GLU A 52 -3.02 5.55 14.49
CA GLU A 52 -1.86 4.94 15.14
C GLU A 52 -1.42 5.71 16.40
N SER A 53 -1.54 7.05 16.42
CA SER A 53 -1.21 7.89 17.58
C SER A 53 -2.13 7.59 18.76
N ILE A 54 -3.44 7.54 18.53
CA ILE A 54 -4.43 7.21 19.55
C ILE A 54 -4.21 5.78 20.08
N GLN A 55 -3.92 4.83 19.19
CA GLN A 55 -3.63 3.45 19.60
C GLN A 55 -2.34 3.36 20.43
N SER A 56 -1.30 4.09 20.05
CA SER A 56 -0.04 4.17 20.82
C SER A 56 -0.27 4.81 22.19
N GLU A 57 -1.01 5.91 22.29
CA GLU A 57 -1.29 6.55 23.57
C GLU A 57 -2.10 5.63 24.51
N LYS A 58 -3.12 4.95 23.98
CA LYS A 58 -3.95 4.01 24.76
C LYS A 58 -3.15 2.79 25.25
N THR A 59 -2.25 2.26 24.43
CA THR A 59 -1.41 1.11 24.81
C THR A 59 -0.24 1.49 25.72
N THR A 60 0.24 2.74 25.65
CA THR A 60 1.39 3.18 26.45
C THR A 60 0.98 3.72 27.82
N LYS A 61 -0.26 4.19 28.00
CA LYS A 61 -0.78 4.72 29.28
C LYS A 61 -0.85 3.67 30.41
N GLY A 62 -0.64 2.39 30.11
CA GLY A 62 -0.54 1.29 31.09
C GLY A 62 0.84 0.60 31.16
N ARG A 63 1.83 1.02 30.36
CA ARG A 63 3.20 0.49 30.44
C ARG A 63 4.08 1.46 31.21
N THR A 64 3.77 1.61 32.51
CA THR A 64 4.82 1.93 33.49
C THR A 64 5.96 0.94 33.26
N LYS A 65 7.17 1.50 33.18
CA LYS A 65 8.44 0.80 32.98
C LYS A 65 8.43 -0.53 33.72
N LYS A 66 8.26 -1.65 33.01
CA LYS A 66 8.72 -2.93 33.53
C LYS A 66 10.23 -2.77 33.63
N ALA A 67 10.71 -2.65 34.86
CA ALA A 67 12.10 -2.69 35.22
C ALA A 67 12.77 -3.81 34.41
N ALA A 68 13.88 -3.47 33.75
CA ALA A 68 14.75 -4.47 33.16
C ALA A 68 15.08 -5.50 34.26
N PRO A 69 14.84 -6.81 34.05
CA PRO A 69 15.41 -7.79 34.96
C PRO A 69 16.92 -7.66 34.85
N LYS A 70 17.55 -7.22 35.94
CA LYS A 70 19.00 -7.25 36.09
C LYS A 70 19.45 -8.67 35.78
N ALA A 71 20.24 -8.82 34.72
CA ALA A 71 20.92 -10.05 34.38
C ALA A 71 21.91 -10.38 35.52
N ALA A 72 21.51 -11.27 36.41
CA ALA A 72 22.43 -11.98 37.28
C ALA A 72 23.12 -13.06 36.44
N LYS A 73 24.40 -12.84 36.13
CA LYS A 73 25.31 -13.87 35.63
C LYS A 73 25.61 -14.86 36.75
N ALA A 74 25.42 -16.16 36.48
CA ALA A 74 26.19 -17.31 36.95
C ALA A 74 25.31 -18.56 36.73
N LYS A 75 25.74 -19.75 36.30
CA LYS A 75 27.02 -20.33 35.87
C LYS A 75 26.61 -21.59 35.08
N ALA A 76 27.48 -22.02 34.17
CA ALA A 76 27.34 -23.26 33.41
C ALA A 76 27.18 -24.49 34.32
N HIS A 77 26.51 -25.55 33.85
CA HIS A 77 27.11 -26.87 33.66
C HIS A 77 26.14 -27.90 33.05
N LYS A 78 26.68 -28.61 32.04
CA LYS A 78 26.41 -30.00 31.58
C LYS A 78 25.10 -30.33 30.84
N ALA A 79 25.24 -30.44 29.51
CA ALA A 79 24.78 -31.62 28.74
C ALA A 79 25.84 -32.76 28.89
N PRO A 80 25.67 -34.01 28.41
CA PRO A 80 24.66 -34.51 27.45
C PRO A 80 24.05 -35.91 27.79
N ALA A 81 22.93 -36.27 27.17
CA ALA A 81 22.67 -37.68 26.81
C ALA A 81 21.52 -37.81 25.79
N HIS A 82 21.79 -38.63 24.79
CA HIS A 82 20.97 -38.97 23.64
C HIS A 82 19.69 -39.74 23.99
N LYS A 83 18.64 -39.54 23.17
CA LYS A 83 17.94 -40.62 22.43
C LYS A 83 16.85 -40.03 21.52
N ALA A 84 17.04 -40.17 20.21
CA ALA A 84 15.98 -40.30 19.22
C ALA A 84 15.91 -41.80 18.83
N PRO A 85 15.09 -42.29 17.87
CA PRO A 85 13.90 -41.72 17.21
C PRO A 85 12.73 -42.73 17.11
N ALA A 86 11.48 -42.26 16.96
CA ALA A 86 10.33 -43.00 16.37
C ALA A 86 9.06 -42.15 16.59
N SER A 87 8.04 -42.07 15.75
CA SER A 87 7.77 -42.60 14.40
C SER A 87 6.43 -41.99 13.95
N LYS A 88 6.17 -42.01 12.63
CA LYS A 88 4.84 -42.16 11.98
C LYS A 88 3.86 -40.97 12.11
N SER A 89 3.69 -40.16 11.07
CA SER A 89 2.81 -40.38 9.90
C SER A 89 1.31 -40.25 10.21
N ALA A 90 0.64 -39.22 9.67
CA ALA A 90 -0.65 -39.32 8.95
C ALA A 90 -1.26 -37.93 8.66
N LYS A 91 -1.17 -37.48 7.41
CA LYS A 91 -2.32 -36.97 6.64
C LYS A 91 -2.78 -38.16 5.79
N PRO A 92 -4.08 -38.38 5.47
CA PRO A 92 -4.80 -37.50 4.52
C PRO A 92 -6.36 -37.53 4.64
N LYS A 93 -7.03 -37.03 3.58
CA LYS A 93 -8.47 -36.95 3.22
C LYS A 93 -9.11 -35.59 3.54
N ALA A 94 -9.49 -34.73 2.60
CA ALA A 94 -9.97 -34.84 1.22
C ALA A 94 -11.29 -35.60 1.04
N GLN A 95 -12.18 -34.94 0.28
CA GLN A 95 -13.50 -35.36 -0.26
C GLN A 95 -14.71 -35.04 0.61
N ALA A 96 -15.88 -34.65 0.07
CA ALA A 96 -16.29 -34.14 -1.23
C ALA A 96 -17.82 -33.92 -1.15
N ALA A 97 -18.32 -32.92 -1.90
CA ALA A 97 -19.66 -32.86 -2.50
C ALA A 97 -20.88 -32.88 -1.54
N SER A 98 -22.05 -32.32 -1.84
CA SER A 98 -22.71 -32.10 -3.13
C SER A 98 -23.90 -31.12 -2.98
N LYS A 99 -24.14 -30.33 -4.04
CA LYS A 99 -25.42 -30.06 -4.74
C LYS A 99 -26.67 -29.79 -3.85
N THR A 100 -27.42 -28.70 -4.01
CA THR A 100 -28.26 -28.42 -5.19
C THR A 100 -28.87 -27.00 -5.20
N ALA A 101 -28.88 -26.40 -6.41
CA ALA A 101 -29.94 -25.56 -7.04
C ALA A 101 -30.38 -24.23 -6.35
N ALA A 102 -30.63 -23.10 -7.03
CA ALA A 102 -31.04 -22.87 -8.41
C ALA A 102 -30.79 -21.41 -8.88
N LYS A 103 -30.62 -21.24 -10.22
CA LYS A 103 -31.07 -20.14 -11.12
C LYS A 103 -30.99 -18.67 -10.64
N SER A 104 -30.54 -17.66 -11.38
CA SER A 104 -30.19 -17.48 -12.80
C SER A 104 -29.94 -15.96 -13.02
N ARG A 105 -28.91 -15.54 -13.77
CA ARG A 105 -28.97 -14.53 -14.85
C ARG A 105 -27.56 -14.07 -15.30
N LYS A 106 -27.10 -14.74 -16.36
CA LYS A 106 -26.40 -14.22 -17.55
C LYS A 106 -25.56 -12.92 -17.38
N THR A 107 -24.25 -13.09 -17.38
CA THR A 107 -23.32 -12.17 -18.03
C THR A 107 -23.42 -12.36 -19.54
N ALA A 108 -23.66 -11.28 -20.30
CA ALA A 108 -23.37 -11.21 -21.73
C ALA A 108 -23.29 -9.75 -22.18
N THR A 109 -22.06 -9.22 -22.17
CA THR A 109 -21.45 -8.45 -23.26
C THR A 109 -22.42 -7.93 -24.34
N LYS A 110 -22.73 -6.63 -24.33
CA LYS A 110 -23.11 -5.94 -25.56
C LYS A 110 -21.82 -5.59 -26.31
N PRO A 111 -21.51 -6.21 -27.47
CA PRO A 111 -20.47 -5.71 -28.34
C PRO A 111 -20.95 -4.37 -28.90
N ARG A 112 -20.23 -3.28 -28.56
CA ARG A 112 -20.40 -2.03 -29.29
C ARG A 112 -19.88 -2.28 -30.71
N PRO A 113 -20.68 -2.05 -31.77
CA PRO A 113 -20.20 -2.24 -33.12
C PRO A 113 -19.00 -1.33 -33.36
N MET A 114 -17.91 -1.96 -33.79
CA MET A 114 -16.73 -1.31 -34.34
C MET A 114 -17.16 -0.44 -35.51
N SER A 115 -17.34 0.87 -35.31
CA SER A 115 -17.40 1.80 -36.43
C SER A 115 -15.98 2.04 -36.91
N PHE A 116 -15.61 1.25 -37.91
CA PHE A 116 -14.46 1.43 -38.76
C PHE A 116 -14.28 2.89 -39.17
N LYS A 117 -13.06 3.40 -38.95
CA LYS A 117 -12.28 4.30 -39.82
C LYS A 117 -13.10 5.10 -40.84
N ARG A 118 -13.34 6.39 -40.57
CA ARG A 118 -13.50 7.37 -41.66
C ARG A 118 -12.12 7.91 -42.04
N PRO A 119 -11.63 7.64 -43.27
CA PRO A 119 -10.41 8.25 -43.78
C PRO A 119 -10.62 9.74 -44.05
N THR A 120 -9.67 10.54 -43.54
CA THR A 120 -9.16 11.80 -44.11
C THR A 120 -10.14 12.70 -44.89
N ALA A 121 -10.68 13.72 -44.21
CA ALA A 121 -11.04 14.96 -44.90
C ALA A 121 -9.85 15.92 -44.78
N LYS A 122 -9.14 16.11 -45.89
CA LYS A 122 -8.13 17.16 -46.07
C LYS A 122 -8.71 18.50 -45.58
N LEU A 123 -8.14 19.08 -44.54
CA LEU A 123 -8.29 20.50 -44.26
C LEU A 123 -7.59 21.26 -45.40
N PRO A 124 -8.28 22.10 -46.20
CA PRO A 124 -7.59 22.99 -47.10
C PRO A 124 -6.79 23.99 -46.26
N THR A 125 -5.47 23.90 -46.34
CA THR A 125 -4.56 24.96 -45.89
C THR A 125 -4.87 26.20 -46.73
N ARG A 126 -5.59 27.17 -46.15
CA ARG A 126 -5.78 28.46 -46.76
C ARG A 126 -4.43 29.17 -46.73
N ARG A 127 -3.74 29.13 -47.87
CA ARG A 127 -2.55 29.88 -48.23
C ARG A 127 -2.84 31.37 -47.96
N ALA A 128 -2.33 31.90 -46.85
CA ALA A 128 -2.24 33.34 -46.68
C ALA A 128 -1.19 33.82 -47.68
N GLY A 129 -1.64 34.65 -48.62
CA GLY A 129 -0.91 35.01 -49.82
C GLY A 129 0.41 35.73 -49.52
N ALA A 130 1.43 35.34 -50.28
CA ALA A 130 2.46 36.25 -50.73
C ALA A 130 1.89 37.09 -51.87
N ARG A 131 1.84 38.41 -51.68
CA ARG A 131 2.06 39.47 -52.67
C ARG A 131 1.82 40.82 -52.00
#